data_AF-K3W9K3-F1
#
_entry.id   AF-K3W9K3-F1
#
_cell.length_a   1.000
_cell.length_b   1.000
_cell.length_c   1.000
_cell.angle_alpha   90.00
_cell.angle_beta   90.00
_cell.angle_gamma   90.00
#
_symmetry.space_group_name_H-M   'P 1'
#
loop_
_entity.id
_entity.type
_entity.pdbx_description
1 polymer ?
#
loop_
_entity_poly.entity_id
_entity_poly.type
_entity_poly.pdbx_seq_one_letter_code
_entity_poly.pdbx_strand_id
1 'polypeptide(L)'
;MQALRETIYSFKAKWFDTHAQLNRPYNIRYFVDTHHIEIFDTKTNKLFLKKSECPGVLSIKDFFLGAKVLLYGRHFELQEYLDPFTAEELGKQQQKAVLVLKNDMVAHIGDVLIFLQHQQCSVSALKMLHVSRAQAERFLEFHRATSEFAAVVDQLSSRPVVAIEVVAENCIEKLKQVAVILSSRFNAKSNEIESSPSVLEAQRYREFFFESPQGVTATYQNCTCCVVLPHILKEGLAGEVLEAIQEGPEVEITAMEMFTLDRTTAAEFLEVYEGVIPHFNETVDQFTTGPCIAMELVGRNAESVVARFRENAGPWDVEMAKELRPHTIRARYGHDRVRNAVHCTDLADDGMLESEYFFDILSKRQQKVTK
;
A
#
# COMPACT_ATOMS: atom_id res chain seq x y z
N MET A 1 -11.32 41.16 21.81
CA MET A 1 -10.36 40.21 21.22
C MET A 1 -10.95 38.82 21.35
N GLN A 2 -11.51 38.29 20.26
CA GLN A 2 -11.95 36.91 20.20
C GLN A 2 -10.67 36.07 20.12
N ALA A 3 -10.37 35.28 21.17
CA ALA A 3 -9.24 34.37 21.12
C ALA A 3 -9.45 33.46 19.90
N LEU A 4 -8.53 33.50 18.94
CA LEU A 4 -8.47 32.53 17.85
C LEU A 4 -8.39 31.15 18.53
N ARG A 5 -9.50 30.40 18.51
CA ARG A 5 -9.50 29.02 18.96
C ARG A 5 -8.66 28.25 17.95
N GLU A 6 -7.51 27.77 18.39
CA GLU A 6 -6.67 26.86 17.61
C GLU A 6 -7.51 25.63 17.23
N THR A 7 -7.45 25.24 15.96
CA THR A 7 -8.15 24.05 15.46
C THR A 7 -7.37 22.82 15.91
N ILE A 8 -8.01 21.98 16.72
CA ILE A 8 -7.41 20.78 17.29
C ILE A 8 -8.25 19.58 16.89
N TYR A 9 -7.61 18.60 16.27
CA TYR A 9 -8.22 17.31 16.01
C TYR A 9 -7.69 16.28 17.00
N SER A 10 -8.60 15.58 17.68
CA SER A 10 -8.26 14.68 18.77
C SER A 10 -8.69 13.24 18.44
N PHE A 11 -7.75 12.31 18.60
CA PHE A 11 -7.92 10.90 18.24
C PHE A 11 -7.53 10.01 19.40
N LYS A 12 -8.29 8.95 19.61
CA LYS A 12 -7.84 7.78 20.35
C LYS A 12 -7.04 6.94 19.38
N ALA A 13 -5.86 6.51 19.78
CA ALA A 13 -4.96 5.74 18.96
C ALA A 13 -4.45 4.51 19.73
N LYS A 14 -4.00 3.49 19.01
CA LYS A 14 -3.23 2.40 19.59
C LYS A 14 -1.83 2.36 18.98
N TRP A 15 -0.85 1.98 19.77
CA TRP A 15 0.47 1.60 19.29
C TRP A 15 0.81 0.21 19.81
N PHE A 16 1.29 -0.65 18.91
CA PHE A 16 1.75 -1.99 19.27
C PHE A 16 3.18 -1.91 19.81
N ASP A 17 3.34 -2.20 21.11
CA ASP A 17 4.63 -2.26 21.78
C ASP A 17 5.29 -3.62 21.45
N THR A 18 6.31 -3.60 20.61
CA THR A 18 7.00 -4.81 20.14
C THR A 18 7.76 -5.54 21.24
N HIS A 19 8.23 -4.84 22.28
CA HIS A 19 8.90 -5.49 23.42
C HIS A 19 7.89 -6.15 24.36
N ALA A 20 6.77 -5.47 24.61
CA ALA A 20 5.74 -5.99 25.51
C ALA A 20 4.70 -6.87 24.81
N GLN A 21 4.73 -6.96 23.47
CA GLN A 21 3.79 -7.71 22.63
C GLN A 21 2.33 -7.36 22.93
N LEU A 22 2.03 -6.07 23.08
CA LEU A 22 0.68 -5.61 23.43
C LEU A 22 0.34 -4.25 22.83
N ASN A 23 -0.95 -4.05 22.54
CA ASN A 23 -1.48 -2.77 22.10
C ASN A 23 -1.67 -1.81 23.29
N ARG A 24 -1.05 -0.64 23.22
CA ARG A 24 -1.18 0.43 24.20
C ARG A 24 -2.06 1.55 23.67
N PRO A 25 -3.08 2.00 24.42
CA PRO A 25 -3.94 3.10 24.01
C PRO A 25 -3.35 4.47 24.34
N TYR A 26 -3.45 5.40 23.41
CA TYR A 26 -2.99 6.78 23.51
C TYR A 26 -4.07 7.75 23.02
N ASN A 27 -3.99 8.99 23.46
CA ASN A 27 -4.75 10.09 22.89
C ASN A 27 -3.78 11.00 22.13
N ILE A 28 -4.04 11.25 20.86
CA ILE A 28 -3.24 12.10 19.99
C ILE A 28 -4.03 13.36 19.67
N ARG A 29 -3.41 14.53 19.80
CA ARG A 29 -3.95 15.82 19.39
C ARG A 29 -3.09 16.40 18.29
N TYR A 30 -3.69 16.67 17.14
CA TYR A 30 -3.07 17.38 16.04
C TYR A 30 -3.55 18.83 16.01
N PHE A 31 -2.61 19.76 16.08
CA PHE A 31 -2.86 21.20 16.06
C PHE A 31 -2.67 21.71 14.63
N VAL A 32 -3.77 21.99 13.95
CA VAL A 32 -3.78 22.22 12.50
C VAL A 32 -3.02 23.49 12.14
N ASP A 33 -3.32 24.59 12.83
CA ASP A 33 -2.80 25.92 12.52
C ASP A 33 -1.28 26.02 12.71
N THR A 34 -0.74 25.25 13.67
CA THR A 34 0.68 25.28 14.04
C THR A 34 1.46 24.07 13.50
N HIS A 35 0.80 23.08 12.90
CA HIS A 35 1.40 21.81 12.48
C HIS A 35 2.16 21.11 13.63
N HIS A 36 1.52 21.01 14.80
CA HIS A 36 2.08 20.34 15.99
C HIS A 36 1.28 19.11 16.38
N ILE A 37 1.90 18.24 17.19
CA ILE A 37 1.27 17.07 17.77
C ILE A 37 1.57 16.92 19.25
N GLU A 38 0.60 16.42 20.01
CA GLU A 38 0.71 16.10 21.44
C GLU A 38 0.14 14.70 21.67
N ILE A 39 0.78 13.91 22.54
CA ILE A 39 0.37 12.52 22.81
C ILE A 39 0.25 12.32 24.31
N PHE A 40 -0.87 11.74 24.74
CA PHE A 40 -1.12 11.31 26.12
C PHE A 40 -1.21 9.80 26.20
N ASP A 41 -0.56 9.21 27.20
CA ASP A 41 -0.78 7.83 27.59
C ASP A 41 -2.07 7.74 28.40
N THR A 42 -3.07 7.02 27.87
CA THR A 42 -4.39 6.89 28.51
C THR A 42 -4.37 5.97 29.72
N LYS A 43 -3.42 5.03 29.80
CA LYS A 43 -3.29 4.10 30.94
C LYS A 43 -2.70 4.80 32.15
N THR A 44 -1.69 5.63 31.95
CA THR A 44 -1.02 6.37 33.04
C THR A 44 -1.59 7.77 33.26
N ASN A 45 -2.42 8.25 32.33
CA ASN A 45 -2.93 9.62 32.28
C ASN A 45 -1.80 10.67 32.32
N LYS A 46 -0.66 10.35 31.70
CA LYS A 46 0.52 11.21 31.64
C LYS A 46 0.80 11.66 30.21
N LEU A 47 1.41 12.83 30.10
CA LEU A 47 1.94 13.33 28.84
C LEU A 47 3.04 12.38 28.36
N PHE A 48 2.84 11.82 27.17
CA PHE A 48 3.80 10.95 26.51
C PHE A 48 4.72 11.74 25.57
N LEU A 49 4.12 12.69 24.84
CA LEU A 49 4.83 13.65 23.99
C LEU A 49 4.20 15.03 24.21
N LYS A 50 5.02 16.00 24.62
CA LYS A 50 4.61 17.42 24.69
C LYS A 50 4.31 17.96 23.29
N LYS A 51 3.47 18.99 23.19
CA LYS A 51 3.24 19.72 21.93
C LYS A 51 4.57 20.00 21.23
N SER A 52 4.81 19.28 20.14
CA SER A 52 6.05 19.28 19.36
C SER A 52 5.70 19.31 17.89
N GLU A 53 6.61 19.75 17.03
CA GLU A 53 6.37 19.84 15.59
C GLU A 53 5.96 18.46 15.02
N CYS A 54 4.94 18.44 14.17
CA CYS A 54 4.55 17.22 13.49
C CYS A 54 5.61 16.88 12.43
N PRO A 55 6.00 15.61 12.24
CA PRO A 55 6.92 15.25 11.17
C PRO A 55 6.43 15.78 9.83
N GLY A 56 7.24 16.57 9.12
CA GLY A 56 6.83 17.26 7.89
C GLY A 56 6.48 16.34 6.70
N VAL A 57 6.66 15.04 6.86
CA VAL A 57 6.17 14.03 5.91
C VAL A 57 4.64 13.89 5.98
N LEU A 58 4.05 14.16 7.14
CA LEU A 58 2.61 14.07 7.42
C LEU A 58 1.91 15.39 7.17
N SER A 59 0.63 15.31 6.80
CA SER A 59 -0.30 16.40 6.57
C SER A 59 -1.61 16.12 7.29
N ILE A 60 -2.54 17.08 7.30
CA ILE A 60 -3.88 16.85 7.88
C ILE A 60 -4.62 15.68 7.22
N LYS A 61 -4.38 15.41 5.94
CA LYS A 61 -5.04 14.34 5.19
C LYS A 61 -4.67 12.94 5.71
N ASP A 62 -3.59 12.82 6.47
CA ASP A 62 -3.09 11.57 7.04
C ASP A 62 -3.77 11.22 8.38
N PHE A 63 -4.59 12.12 8.94
CA PHE A 63 -5.24 11.96 10.23
C PHE A 63 -6.73 11.59 10.09
N PHE A 64 -7.01 10.32 9.80
CA PHE A 64 -8.36 9.76 9.71
C PHE A 64 -8.45 8.41 10.44
N LEU A 65 -9.65 7.91 10.72
CA LEU A 65 -9.81 6.64 11.43
C LEU A 65 -9.25 5.46 10.61
N GLY A 66 -8.48 4.61 11.28
CA GLY A 66 -7.74 3.50 10.72
C GLY A 66 -6.42 3.90 10.03
N ALA A 67 -6.01 5.17 10.05
CA ALA A 67 -4.70 5.59 9.54
C ALA A 67 -3.58 5.13 10.50
N LYS A 68 -2.42 4.73 9.95
CA LYS A 68 -1.20 4.44 10.71
C LYS A 68 -0.18 5.56 10.51
N VAL A 69 -0.07 6.48 11.46
CA VAL A 69 0.83 7.63 11.39
C VAL A 69 2.15 7.34 12.10
N LEU A 70 3.28 7.59 11.41
CA LEU A 70 4.62 7.45 11.97
C LEU A 70 5.00 8.72 12.73
N LEU A 71 4.98 8.65 14.06
CA LEU A 71 5.31 9.77 14.93
C LEU A 71 6.52 9.39 15.77
N TYR A 72 7.64 10.08 15.54
CA TYR A 72 8.87 9.92 16.32
C TYR A 72 9.32 8.44 16.46
N GLY A 73 9.29 7.70 15.34
CA GLY A 73 9.71 6.30 15.29
C GLY A 73 8.67 5.28 15.76
N ARG A 74 7.41 5.68 15.99
CA ARG A 74 6.32 4.78 16.37
C ARG A 74 5.11 4.92 15.44
N HIS A 75 4.57 3.81 14.96
CA HIS A 75 3.33 3.79 14.18
C HIS A 75 2.11 3.75 15.09
N PHE A 76 1.35 4.84 15.11
CA PHE A 76 0.08 4.92 15.83
C PHE A 76 -1.08 4.70 14.87
N GLU A 77 -1.95 3.73 15.19
CA GLU A 77 -3.19 3.51 14.47
C GLU A 77 -4.31 4.33 15.13
N LEU A 78 -4.88 5.29 14.40
CA LEU A 78 -5.98 6.14 14.87
C LEU A 78 -7.28 5.31 14.87
N GLN A 79 -7.98 5.21 16.00
CA GLN A 79 -9.12 4.29 16.15
C GLN A 79 -10.47 5.02 16.25
N GLU A 80 -10.53 6.11 17.02
CA GLU A 80 -11.77 6.84 17.30
C GLU A 80 -11.48 8.34 17.39
N TYR A 81 -12.48 9.18 17.13
CA TYR A 81 -12.43 10.60 17.46
C TYR A 81 -12.69 10.80 18.96
N LEU A 82 -11.94 11.68 19.61
CA LEU A 82 -12.09 11.94 21.04
C LEU A 82 -13.11 13.03 21.34
N ASP A 83 -13.53 13.82 20.34
CA ASP A 83 -14.47 14.89 20.52
C ASP A 83 -15.44 15.04 19.33
N PRO A 84 -16.67 15.53 19.57
CA PRO A 84 -17.67 15.69 18.51
C PRO A 84 -17.27 16.65 17.40
N PHE A 85 -16.43 17.66 17.68
CA PHE A 85 -15.98 18.62 16.68
C PHE A 85 -15.07 17.93 15.67
N THR A 86 -14.07 17.17 16.15
CA THR A 86 -13.23 16.32 15.31
C THR A 86 -14.09 15.30 14.55
N ALA A 87 -15.07 14.69 15.19
CA ALA A 87 -15.97 13.74 14.53
C ALA A 87 -16.88 14.39 13.47
N GLU A 88 -17.27 15.65 13.62
CA GLU A 88 -18.10 16.33 12.62
C GLU A 88 -17.27 16.82 11.43
N GLU A 89 -16.09 17.38 11.70
CA GLU A 89 -15.17 17.88 10.69
C GLU A 89 -14.52 16.72 9.92
N LEU A 90 -13.97 15.74 10.64
CA LEU A 90 -13.25 14.62 10.05
C LEU A 90 -14.11 13.37 9.86
N GLY A 91 -15.24 13.20 10.57
CA GLY A 91 -16.09 12.03 10.37
C GLY A 91 -16.95 12.08 9.11
N LYS A 92 -17.07 13.27 8.47
CA LYS A 92 -17.49 13.39 7.07
C LYS A 92 -16.35 13.04 6.10
N GLN A 93 -15.11 12.95 6.58
CA GLN A 93 -13.90 12.78 5.81
C GLN A 93 -13.42 11.32 5.83
N GLN A 94 -13.04 10.84 4.65
CA GLN A 94 -12.29 9.61 4.42
C GLN A 94 -12.93 8.31 4.96
N GLN A 95 -13.88 7.79 4.19
CA GLN A 95 -14.34 6.40 4.31
C GLN A 95 -13.30 5.46 3.68
N LYS A 96 -13.23 4.23 4.19
CA LYS A 96 -12.49 3.13 3.54
C LYS A 96 -13.43 2.20 2.82
N ALA A 97 -13.01 1.72 1.66
CA ALA A 97 -13.72 0.74 0.87
C ALA A 97 -12.71 -0.15 0.14
N VAL A 98 -13.13 -1.35 -0.26
CA VAL A 98 -12.26 -2.29 -0.98
C VAL A 98 -12.75 -2.42 -2.41
N LEU A 99 -11.83 -2.28 -3.37
CA LEU A 99 -12.01 -2.63 -4.77
C LEU A 99 -11.27 -3.94 -5.05
N VAL A 100 -11.93 -4.89 -5.71
CA VAL A 100 -11.36 -6.20 -6.06
C VAL A 100 -11.35 -6.32 -7.58
N LEU A 101 -10.17 -6.56 -8.14
CA LEU A 101 -9.95 -6.86 -9.56
C LEU A 101 -9.73 -8.36 -9.72
N LYS A 102 -10.41 -8.96 -10.70
CA LYS A 102 -10.38 -10.40 -10.98
C LYS A 102 -10.07 -10.62 -12.46
N ASN A 103 -9.56 -11.80 -12.81
CA ASN A 103 -9.31 -12.23 -14.19
C ASN A 103 -8.52 -11.18 -15.01
N ASP A 104 -9.04 -10.81 -16.18
CA ASP A 104 -8.42 -9.95 -17.17
C ASP A 104 -8.18 -8.53 -16.62
N MET A 105 -8.98 -8.09 -15.63
CA MET A 105 -8.84 -6.78 -15.01
C MET A 105 -7.60 -6.62 -14.16
N VAL A 106 -6.98 -7.72 -13.70
CA VAL A 106 -5.70 -7.68 -12.97
C VAL A 106 -4.59 -7.09 -13.86
N ALA A 107 -4.62 -7.36 -15.17
CA ALA A 107 -3.65 -6.81 -16.12
C ALA A 107 -3.76 -5.29 -16.28
N HIS A 108 -4.87 -4.67 -15.87
CA HIS A 108 -5.12 -3.23 -15.97
C HIS A 108 -4.86 -2.48 -14.66
N ILE A 109 -4.14 -3.07 -13.70
CA ILE A 109 -3.93 -2.45 -12.38
C ILE A 109 -3.29 -1.05 -12.46
N GLY A 110 -2.33 -0.82 -13.36
CA GLY A 110 -1.73 0.51 -13.59
C GLY A 110 -2.79 1.57 -13.92
N ASP A 111 -3.59 1.32 -14.97
CA ASP A 111 -4.73 2.16 -15.38
C ASP A 111 -5.75 2.39 -14.26
N VAL A 112 -6.07 1.35 -13.48
CA VAL A 112 -7.01 1.43 -12.35
C VAL A 112 -6.47 2.39 -11.29
N LEU A 113 -5.19 2.29 -10.94
CA LEU A 113 -4.55 3.16 -9.96
C LEU A 113 -4.46 4.61 -10.45
N ILE A 114 -4.13 4.83 -11.73
CA ILE A 114 -4.18 6.18 -12.36
C ILE A 114 -5.59 6.76 -12.23
N PHE A 115 -6.61 5.96 -12.56
CA PHE A 115 -8.00 6.42 -12.50
C PHE A 115 -8.45 6.73 -11.07
N LEU A 116 -8.09 5.90 -10.08
CA LEU A 116 -8.34 6.18 -8.66
C LEU A 116 -7.69 7.49 -8.22
N GLN A 117 -6.43 7.71 -8.59
CA GLN A 117 -5.71 8.96 -8.28
C GLN A 117 -6.44 10.18 -8.85
N HIS A 118 -6.89 10.12 -10.12
CA HIS A 118 -7.68 11.20 -10.74
C HIS A 118 -9.02 11.47 -10.02
N GLN A 119 -9.61 10.46 -9.40
CA GLN A 119 -10.84 10.60 -8.58
C GLN A 119 -10.56 11.06 -7.13
N GLN A 120 -9.32 11.47 -6.83
CA GLN A 120 -8.85 11.88 -5.51
C GLN A 120 -9.03 10.76 -4.47
N CYS A 121 -8.82 9.52 -4.90
CA CYS A 121 -8.83 8.34 -4.05
C CYS A 121 -7.39 7.97 -3.69
N SER A 122 -7.12 7.75 -2.40
CA SER A 122 -5.81 7.31 -1.92
C SER A 122 -5.82 5.80 -1.66
N VAL A 123 -4.75 5.09 -2.02
CA VAL A 123 -4.63 3.65 -1.75
C VAL A 123 -3.96 3.45 -0.39
N SER A 124 -4.62 2.77 0.53
CA SER A 124 -4.07 2.47 1.87
C SER A 124 -3.59 1.03 2.03
N ALA A 125 -4.03 0.11 1.18
CA ALA A 125 -3.49 -1.24 1.08
C ALA A 125 -3.71 -1.79 -0.33
N LEU A 126 -2.78 -2.62 -0.80
CA LEU A 126 -2.88 -3.32 -2.07
C LEU A 126 -2.29 -4.72 -1.88
N LYS A 127 -2.97 -5.74 -2.38
CA LYS A 127 -2.50 -7.13 -2.30
C LYS A 127 -3.01 -7.96 -3.46
N MET A 128 -2.11 -8.70 -4.08
CA MET A 128 -2.43 -9.81 -4.98
C MET A 128 -2.43 -11.12 -4.20
N LEU A 129 -3.45 -11.94 -4.41
CA LEU A 129 -3.65 -13.16 -3.64
C LEU A 129 -4.35 -14.25 -4.45
N HIS A 130 -4.11 -15.50 -4.06
CA HIS A 130 -4.89 -16.65 -4.50
C HIS A 130 -5.95 -16.98 -3.46
N VAL A 131 -7.23 -16.94 -3.84
CA VAL A 131 -8.34 -17.35 -2.99
C VAL A 131 -8.69 -18.80 -3.33
N SER A 132 -8.61 -19.72 -2.37
CA SER A 132 -9.08 -21.10 -2.63
C SER A 132 -10.60 -21.12 -2.82
N ARG A 133 -11.11 -22.12 -3.55
CA ARG A 133 -12.55 -22.31 -3.73
C ARG A 133 -13.30 -22.33 -2.39
N ALA A 134 -12.78 -23.04 -1.39
CA ALA A 134 -13.38 -23.10 -0.05
C ALA A 134 -13.40 -21.73 0.66
N GLN A 135 -12.35 -20.92 0.52
CA GLN A 135 -12.33 -19.54 1.04
C GLN A 135 -13.34 -18.65 0.30
N ALA A 136 -13.44 -18.78 -1.02
CA ALA A 136 -14.42 -18.03 -1.83
C ALA A 136 -15.87 -18.39 -1.45
N GLU A 137 -16.19 -19.69 -1.31
CA GLU A 137 -17.52 -20.15 -0.89
C GLU A 137 -17.88 -19.65 0.51
N ARG A 138 -16.92 -19.67 1.45
CA ARG A 138 -17.11 -19.11 2.79
C ARG A 138 -17.31 -17.60 2.76
N PHE A 139 -16.51 -16.89 1.96
CA PHE A 139 -16.66 -15.45 1.80
C PHE A 139 -18.02 -15.09 1.23
N LEU A 140 -18.56 -15.87 0.31
CA LEU A 140 -19.83 -15.62 -0.37
C LEU A 140 -21.02 -16.35 0.27
N GLU A 141 -20.93 -16.81 1.53
CA GLU A 141 -21.93 -17.67 2.16
C GLU A 141 -23.36 -17.09 2.13
N PHE A 142 -23.49 -15.77 2.29
CA PHE A 142 -24.77 -15.06 2.25
C PHE A 142 -25.39 -14.98 0.85
N HIS A 143 -24.61 -15.26 -0.20
CA HIS A 143 -25.05 -15.29 -1.60
C HIS A 143 -25.26 -16.72 -2.11
N ARG A 144 -25.18 -17.75 -1.26
CA ARG A 144 -25.26 -19.16 -1.69
C ARG A 144 -26.55 -19.54 -2.43
N ALA A 145 -27.63 -18.81 -2.18
CA ALA A 145 -28.93 -19.02 -2.82
C ALA A 145 -29.09 -18.28 -4.17
N THR A 146 -28.11 -17.47 -4.60
CA THR A 146 -28.19 -16.76 -5.89
C THR A 146 -27.82 -17.69 -7.04
N SER A 147 -28.43 -17.48 -8.21
CA SER A 147 -28.10 -18.24 -9.43
C SER A 147 -26.67 -18.01 -9.92
N GLU A 148 -26.04 -16.91 -9.50
CA GLU A 148 -24.69 -16.51 -9.91
C GLU A 148 -23.60 -17.05 -8.97
N PHE A 149 -23.96 -17.64 -7.82
CA PHE A 149 -23.01 -18.05 -6.78
C PHE A 149 -21.83 -18.86 -7.32
N ALA A 150 -22.10 -19.90 -8.11
CA ALA A 150 -21.06 -20.77 -8.66
C ALA A 150 -20.09 -19.99 -9.58
N ALA A 151 -20.63 -19.11 -10.43
CA ALA A 151 -19.82 -18.30 -11.34
C ALA A 151 -18.92 -17.31 -10.58
N VAL A 152 -19.45 -16.65 -9.54
CA VAL A 152 -18.67 -15.69 -8.74
C VAL A 152 -17.59 -16.39 -7.92
N VAL A 153 -17.90 -17.58 -7.37
CA VAL A 153 -16.90 -18.44 -6.69
C VAL A 153 -15.79 -18.83 -7.66
N ASP A 154 -16.13 -19.25 -8.88
CA ASP A 154 -15.14 -19.63 -9.89
C ASP A 154 -14.27 -18.44 -10.31
N GLN A 155 -14.86 -17.25 -10.50
CA GLN A 155 -14.08 -16.03 -10.80
C GLN A 155 -13.13 -15.62 -9.67
N LEU A 156 -13.54 -15.79 -8.41
CA LEU A 156 -12.70 -15.43 -7.26
C LEU A 156 -11.57 -16.45 -7.03
N SER A 157 -11.77 -17.72 -7.42
CA SER A 157 -10.87 -18.82 -7.06
C SER A 157 -10.03 -19.42 -8.17
N SER A 158 -10.28 -19.06 -9.43
CA SER A 158 -9.58 -19.65 -10.59
C SER A 158 -8.24 -19.00 -10.91
N ARG A 159 -8.08 -17.71 -10.64
CA ARG A 159 -6.88 -16.92 -10.94
C ARG A 159 -6.54 -15.99 -9.77
N PRO A 160 -5.30 -15.48 -9.69
CA PRO A 160 -4.96 -14.41 -8.78
C PRO A 160 -5.93 -13.23 -8.88
N VAL A 161 -6.26 -12.65 -7.72
CA VAL A 161 -7.08 -11.44 -7.62
C VAL A 161 -6.27 -10.34 -6.94
N VAL A 162 -6.57 -9.08 -7.29
CA VAL A 162 -5.95 -7.92 -6.64
C VAL A 162 -7.01 -7.18 -5.83
N ALA A 163 -6.79 -7.09 -4.53
CA ALA A 163 -7.60 -6.26 -3.62
C ALA A 163 -6.88 -4.95 -3.34
N ILE A 164 -7.65 -3.85 -3.37
CA ILE A 164 -7.18 -2.48 -3.16
C ILE A 164 -8.07 -1.85 -2.08
N GLU A 165 -7.52 -1.55 -0.90
CA GLU A 165 -8.19 -0.71 0.08
C GLU A 165 -7.96 0.75 -0.31
N VAL A 166 -9.06 1.46 -0.48
CA VAL A 166 -9.09 2.85 -0.93
C VAL A 166 -9.68 3.71 0.17
N VAL A 167 -9.12 4.91 0.32
CA VAL A 167 -9.54 5.95 1.24
C VAL A 167 -9.97 7.17 0.43
N ALA A 168 -11.22 7.60 0.63
CA ALA A 168 -11.74 8.81 0.00
C ALA A 168 -12.97 9.36 0.74
N GLU A 169 -13.31 10.61 0.52
CA GLU A 169 -14.63 11.13 0.88
C GLU A 169 -15.72 10.38 0.09
N ASN A 170 -16.78 9.93 0.78
CA ASN A 170 -17.85 9.11 0.20
C ASN A 170 -17.30 7.89 -0.60
N CYS A 171 -16.26 7.23 -0.07
CA CYS A 171 -15.51 6.20 -0.79
C CYS A 171 -16.38 5.07 -1.35
N ILE A 172 -17.42 4.65 -0.63
CA ILE A 172 -18.32 3.57 -1.08
C ILE A 172 -19.01 3.94 -2.40
N GLU A 173 -19.60 5.12 -2.47
CA GLU A 173 -20.32 5.58 -3.67
C GLU A 173 -19.35 5.91 -4.81
N LYS A 174 -18.19 6.51 -4.49
CA LYS A 174 -17.13 6.74 -5.48
C LYS A 174 -16.65 5.43 -6.09
N LEU A 175 -16.36 4.40 -5.30
CA LEU A 175 -15.88 3.12 -5.84
C LEU A 175 -16.93 2.40 -6.68
N LYS A 176 -18.22 2.50 -6.37
CA LYS A 176 -19.29 1.98 -7.23
C LYS A 176 -19.25 2.63 -8.61
N GLN A 177 -19.11 3.95 -8.68
CA GLN A 177 -19.01 4.68 -9.95
C GLN A 177 -17.71 4.31 -10.69
N VAL A 178 -16.59 4.23 -9.97
CA VAL A 178 -15.30 3.80 -10.53
C VAL A 178 -15.39 2.41 -11.14
N ALA A 179 -16.00 1.45 -10.45
CA ALA A 179 -16.17 0.08 -10.95
C ALA A 179 -16.99 0.06 -12.25
N VAL A 180 -18.08 0.83 -12.33
CA VAL A 180 -18.92 0.93 -13.54
C VAL A 180 -18.15 1.53 -14.71
N ILE A 181 -17.44 2.64 -14.48
CA ILE A 181 -16.67 3.33 -15.52
C ILE A 181 -15.55 2.44 -16.05
N LEU A 182 -14.76 1.83 -15.16
CA LEU A 182 -13.67 0.93 -15.55
C LEU A 182 -14.19 -0.32 -16.25
N SER A 183 -15.30 -0.90 -15.79
CA SER A 183 -15.91 -2.05 -16.47
C SER A 183 -16.31 -1.71 -17.89
N SER A 184 -16.90 -0.53 -18.11
CA SER A 184 -17.23 -0.07 -19.46
C SER A 184 -16.00 0.26 -20.30
N ARG A 185 -14.95 0.86 -19.70
CA ARG A 185 -13.73 1.25 -20.41
C ARG A 185 -12.96 0.04 -20.94
N PHE A 186 -12.89 -1.04 -20.15
CA PHE A 186 -12.12 -2.23 -20.46
C PHE A 186 -12.96 -3.41 -20.97
N ASN A 187 -14.27 -3.19 -21.23
CA ASN A 187 -15.22 -4.26 -21.60
C ASN A 187 -15.16 -5.46 -20.63
N ALA A 188 -15.05 -5.17 -19.34
CA ALA A 188 -14.95 -6.19 -18.30
C ALA A 188 -16.20 -7.07 -18.27
N LYS A 189 -16.02 -8.36 -18.04
CA LYS A 189 -17.14 -9.29 -17.84
C LYS A 189 -17.80 -8.99 -16.49
N SER A 190 -19.02 -9.49 -16.32
CA SER A 190 -19.76 -9.33 -15.07
C SER A 190 -18.90 -9.79 -13.87
N ASN A 191 -18.85 -8.95 -12.83
CA ASN A 191 -18.14 -9.17 -11.57
C ASN A 191 -16.61 -9.23 -11.64
N GLU A 192 -15.95 -8.84 -12.75
CA GLU A 192 -14.48 -8.75 -12.81
C GLU A 192 -13.90 -7.54 -12.07
N ILE A 193 -14.72 -6.52 -11.82
CA ILE A 193 -14.42 -5.40 -10.93
C ILE A 193 -15.56 -5.32 -9.91
N GLU A 194 -15.22 -5.36 -8.63
CA GLU A 194 -16.21 -5.34 -7.55
C GLU A 194 -15.77 -4.42 -6.43
N SER A 195 -16.65 -3.53 -5.99
CA SER A 195 -16.42 -2.66 -4.84
C SER A 195 -17.30 -3.08 -3.67
N SER A 196 -16.79 -3.00 -2.45
CA SER A 196 -17.57 -3.23 -1.24
C SER A 196 -18.84 -2.34 -1.22
N PRO A 197 -20.05 -2.90 -1.12
CA PRO A 197 -21.30 -2.16 -1.40
C PRO A 197 -21.78 -1.26 -0.25
N SER A 198 -21.24 -1.45 0.95
CA SER A 198 -21.59 -0.70 2.16
C SER A 198 -20.39 -0.60 3.11
N VAL A 199 -20.48 0.27 4.12
CA VAL A 199 -19.43 0.42 5.15
C VAL A 199 -19.19 -0.89 5.93
N LEU A 200 -20.26 -1.63 6.26
CA LEU A 200 -20.14 -2.90 6.96
C LEU A 200 -19.46 -3.96 6.07
N GLU A 201 -19.84 -4.01 4.79
CA GLU A 201 -19.20 -4.91 3.84
C GLU A 201 -17.74 -4.53 3.58
N ALA A 202 -17.39 -3.25 3.59
CA ALA A 202 -15.99 -2.82 3.46
C ALA A 202 -15.10 -3.40 4.57
N GLN A 203 -15.60 -3.50 5.81
CA GLN A 203 -14.89 -4.15 6.91
C GLN A 203 -14.71 -5.65 6.64
N ARG A 204 -15.78 -6.35 6.24
CA ARG A 204 -15.72 -7.78 5.90
C ARG A 204 -14.75 -8.06 4.74
N TYR A 205 -14.73 -7.21 3.72
CA TYR A 205 -13.78 -7.33 2.60
C TYR A 205 -12.35 -7.10 3.11
N ARG A 206 -12.11 -6.08 3.95
CA ARG A 206 -10.79 -5.79 4.52
C ARG A 206 -10.25 -6.98 5.30
N GLU A 207 -11.05 -7.53 6.22
CA GLU A 207 -10.72 -8.71 7.02
C GLU A 207 -10.39 -9.91 6.13
N PHE A 208 -11.19 -10.15 5.08
CA PHE A 208 -11.00 -11.29 4.19
C PHE A 208 -9.76 -11.17 3.31
N PHE A 209 -9.55 -10.03 2.65
CA PHE A 209 -8.51 -9.88 1.63
C PHE A 209 -7.13 -9.57 2.19
N PHE A 210 -7.04 -8.98 3.38
CA PHE A 210 -5.77 -8.48 3.89
C PHE A 210 -5.38 -9.01 5.27
N GLU A 211 -6.33 -9.40 6.11
CA GLU A 211 -6.06 -9.83 7.48
C GLU A 211 -6.10 -11.36 7.62
N SER A 212 -6.92 -12.02 6.81
CA SER A 212 -6.99 -13.47 6.74
C SER A 212 -5.79 -14.04 5.97
N PRO A 213 -5.24 -15.18 6.38
CA PRO A 213 -4.20 -15.86 5.62
C PRO A 213 -4.79 -16.37 4.29
N GLN A 214 -4.24 -15.88 3.19
CA GLN A 214 -4.60 -16.24 1.82
C GLN A 214 -3.39 -16.86 1.11
N GLY A 215 -3.62 -17.50 -0.04
CA GLY A 215 -2.53 -18.05 -0.84
C GLY A 215 -1.66 -16.94 -1.43
N VAL A 216 -0.34 -17.11 -1.32
CA VAL A 216 0.65 -16.22 -1.96
C VAL A 216 0.69 -16.56 -3.46
N THR A 217 0.89 -15.56 -4.31
CA THR A 217 0.94 -15.74 -5.77
C THR A 217 2.36 -15.70 -6.32
N ALA A 218 3.34 -15.35 -5.49
CA ALA A 218 4.75 -15.38 -5.82
C ALA A 218 5.20 -16.81 -6.16
N THR A 219 5.94 -16.93 -7.26
CA THR A 219 6.39 -18.17 -7.86
C THR A 219 7.82 -18.51 -7.48
N TYR A 220 8.62 -17.51 -7.13
CA TYR A 220 10.03 -17.62 -6.74
C TYR A 220 10.91 -18.28 -7.81
N GLN A 221 10.50 -18.23 -9.09
CA GLN A 221 11.17 -18.91 -10.20
C GLN A 221 11.40 -17.96 -11.36
N ASN A 222 12.64 -17.88 -11.84
CA ASN A 222 13.06 -16.97 -12.92
C ASN A 222 12.44 -15.57 -12.75
N CYS A 223 12.65 -15.00 -11.56
CA CYS A 223 11.99 -13.78 -11.12
C CYS A 223 13.00 -12.69 -10.72
N THR A 224 12.52 -11.45 -10.67
CA THR A 224 13.19 -10.31 -10.07
C THR A 224 12.21 -9.62 -9.13
N CYS A 225 12.73 -9.07 -8.03
CA CYS A 225 11.96 -8.23 -7.15
C CYS A 225 12.07 -6.76 -7.61
N CYS A 226 10.93 -6.09 -7.65
CA CYS A 226 10.82 -4.66 -7.87
C CYS A 226 10.10 -4.02 -6.69
N VAL A 227 10.63 -2.93 -6.15
CA VAL A 227 9.94 -2.15 -5.11
C VAL A 227 9.73 -0.73 -5.60
N VAL A 228 8.46 -0.33 -5.75
CA VAL A 228 8.08 1.06 -5.99
C VAL A 228 8.23 1.83 -4.70
N LEU A 229 9.10 2.83 -4.71
CA LEU A 229 9.55 3.54 -3.50
C LEU A 229 8.48 4.49 -2.94
N PRO A 230 8.53 4.82 -1.64
CA PRO A 230 7.48 5.60 -1.00
C PRO A 230 7.19 6.98 -1.59
N HIS A 231 8.19 7.66 -2.17
CA HIS A 231 7.96 8.97 -2.80
C HIS A 231 7.01 8.87 -4.00
N ILE A 232 7.09 7.80 -4.80
CA ILE A 232 6.18 7.56 -5.93
C ILE A 232 4.74 7.43 -5.46
N LEU A 233 4.51 6.71 -4.36
CA LEU A 233 3.17 6.57 -3.79
C LEU A 233 2.67 7.91 -3.24
N LYS A 234 3.53 8.66 -2.54
CA LYS A 234 3.21 9.98 -2.00
C LYS A 234 2.87 11.01 -3.09
N GLU A 235 3.53 10.91 -4.24
CA GLU A 235 3.30 11.77 -5.41
C GLU A 235 2.10 11.32 -6.26
N GLY A 236 1.50 10.16 -5.96
CA GLY A 236 0.36 9.63 -6.70
C GLY A 236 0.72 9.00 -8.04
N LEU A 237 2.00 8.67 -8.26
CA LEU A 237 2.54 8.17 -9.53
C LEU A 237 2.60 6.64 -9.59
N ALA A 238 2.07 5.93 -8.58
CA ALA A 238 2.14 4.47 -8.50
C ALA A 238 1.53 3.78 -9.73
N GLY A 239 0.39 4.28 -10.23
CA GLY A 239 -0.24 3.72 -11.42
C GLY A 239 0.60 3.87 -12.69
N GLU A 240 1.21 5.05 -12.90
CA GLU A 240 2.08 5.33 -14.06
C GLU A 240 3.37 4.50 -14.04
N VAL A 241 3.93 4.27 -12.84
CA VAL A 241 5.10 3.40 -12.67
C VAL A 241 4.73 1.93 -12.91
N LEU A 242 3.59 1.47 -12.42
CA LEU A 242 3.13 0.09 -12.67
C LEU A 242 2.83 -0.12 -14.16
N GLU A 243 2.18 0.83 -14.83
CA GLU A 243 1.97 0.79 -16.28
C GLU A 243 3.31 0.73 -17.02
N ALA A 244 4.28 1.59 -16.67
CA ALA A 244 5.63 1.55 -17.24
C ALA A 244 6.36 0.20 -17.05
N ILE A 245 6.11 -0.48 -15.94
CA ILE A 245 6.65 -1.83 -15.68
C ILE A 245 5.95 -2.87 -16.57
N GLN A 246 4.63 -2.79 -16.71
CA GLN A 246 3.83 -3.72 -17.52
C GLN A 246 4.03 -3.53 -19.03
N GLU A 247 4.29 -2.30 -19.48
CA GLU A 247 4.65 -1.98 -20.87
C GLU A 247 6.09 -2.42 -21.23
N GLY A 248 6.93 -2.65 -20.22
CA GLY A 248 8.27 -3.18 -20.42
C GLY A 248 8.24 -4.54 -21.14
N PRO A 249 9.19 -4.82 -22.04
CA PRO A 249 9.20 -6.10 -22.74
C PRO A 249 9.49 -7.25 -21.74
N GLU A 250 8.68 -8.30 -21.84
CA GLU A 250 8.96 -9.65 -21.35
C GLU A 250 8.81 -9.91 -19.83
N VAL A 251 8.18 -9.03 -19.06
CA VAL A 251 7.87 -9.28 -17.64
C VAL A 251 6.37 -9.47 -17.38
N GLU A 252 6.05 -10.28 -16.39
CA GLU A 252 4.70 -10.45 -15.84
C GLU A 252 4.73 -10.24 -14.33
N ILE A 253 3.79 -9.45 -13.82
CA ILE A 253 3.59 -9.30 -12.37
C ILE A 253 2.88 -10.56 -11.86
N THR A 254 3.58 -11.37 -11.08
CA THR A 254 3.06 -12.61 -10.48
C THR A 254 2.68 -12.42 -9.01
N ALA A 255 3.26 -11.45 -8.33
CA ALA A 255 2.85 -11.04 -6.98
C ALA A 255 3.01 -9.53 -6.79
N MET A 256 2.16 -8.95 -5.94
CA MET A 256 2.30 -7.57 -5.49
C MET A 256 1.64 -7.37 -4.13
N GLU A 257 2.28 -6.62 -3.26
CA GLU A 257 1.73 -6.27 -1.95
C GLU A 257 2.32 -4.93 -1.47
N MET A 258 1.51 -4.15 -0.77
CA MET A 258 1.93 -2.88 -0.17
C MET A 258 2.51 -3.14 1.23
N PHE A 259 3.71 -2.62 1.48
CA PHE A 259 4.42 -2.78 2.75
C PHE A 259 4.73 -1.41 3.37
N THR A 260 4.75 -1.34 4.70
CA THR A 260 5.37 -0.23 5.43
C THR A 260 6.50 -0.82 6.25
N LEU A 261 7.72 -0.39 5.97
CA LEU A 261 8.92 -0.93 6.60
C LEU A 261 9.37 -0.02 7.74
N ASP A 262 9.73 -0.62 8.87
CA ASP A 262 10.54 0.09 9.85
C ASP A 262 12.01 0.09 9.41
N ARG A 263 12.84 0.89 10.08
CA ARG A 263 14.24 1.04 9.70
C ARG A 263 15.03 -0.25 9.81
N THR A 264 14.72 -1.10 10.78
CA THR A 264 15.38 -2.40 10.98
C THR A 264 15.10 -3.32 9.80
N THR A 265 13.83 -3.40 9.39
CA THR A 265 13.37 -4.22 8.26
C THR A 265 13.92 -3.69 6.94
N ALA A 266 13.95 -2.37 6.75
CA ALA A 266 14.54 -1.75 5.56
C ALA A 266 16.05 -1.99 5.48
N ALA A 267 16.77 -1.92 6.60
CA ALA A 267 18.21 -2.22 6.65
C ALA A 267 18.49 -3.71 6.42
N GLU A 268 17.68 -4.61 6.98
CA GLU A 268 17.76 -6.07 6.75
C GLU A 268 17.57 -6.37 5.25
N PHE A 269 16.56 -5.78 4.61
CA PHE A 269 16.32 -5.94 3.18
C PHE A 269 17.49 -5.46 2.31
N LEU A 270 18.10 -4.33 2.67
CA LEU A 270 19.16 -3.69 1.87
C LEU A 270 20.58 -4.12 2.29
N GLU A 271 20.75 -5.06 3.23
CA GLU A 271 22.05 -5.38 3.86
C GLU A 271 23.17 -5.66 2.83
N VAL A 272 22.84 -6.37 1.74
CA VAL A 272 23.81 -6.69 0.67
C VAL A 272 24.41 -5.47 -0.03
N TYR A 273 23.76 -4.31 0.10
CA TYR A 273 24.21 -3.03 -0.46
C TYR A 273 25.05 -2.20 0.53
N GLU A 274 25.13 -2.61 1.79
CA GLU A 274 25.89 -1.89 2.81
C GLU A 274 27.39 -1.85 2.45
N GLY A 275 27.94 -0.64 2.37
CA GLY A 275 29.33 -0.43 1.95
C GLY A 275 29.59 -0.55 0.44
N VAL A 276 28.59 -0.96 -0.36
CA VAL A 276 28.68 -1.06 -1.83
C VAL A 276 28.12 0.18 -2.50
N ILE A 277 26.93 0.64 -2.07
CA ILE A 277 26.28 1.82 -2.64
C ILE A 277 26.59 3.09 -1.82
N PRO A 278 26.77 4.25 -2.47
CA PRO A 278 26.83 5.52 -1.75
C PRO A 278 25.46 5.84 -1.14
N HIS A 279 25.44 6.65 -0.09
CA HIS A 279 24.21 7.08 0.59
C HIS A 279 23.34 5.93 1.16
N PHE A 280 23.93 4.77 1.49
CA PHE A 280 23.21 3.60 2.02
C PHE A 280 22.21 3.95 3.14
N ASN A 281 22.64 4.70 4.16
CA ASN A 281 21.74 5.09 5.26
C ASN A 281 20.57 5.96 4.80
N GLU A 282 20.78 6.86 3.84
CA GLU A 282 19.70 7.70 3.29
C GLU A 282 18.73 6.85 2.44
N THR A 283 19.24 5.86 1.71
CA THR A 283 18.42 4.86 0.99
C THR A 283 17.55 4.06 1.98
N VAL A 284 18.14 3.55 3.07
CA VAL A 284 17.40 2.87 4.14
C VAL A 284 16.32 3.79 4.70
N ASP A 285 16.67 5.04 5.04
CA ASP A 285 15.73 5.99 5.60
C ASP A 285 14.59 6.29 4.61
N GLN A 286 14.87 6.38 3.31
CA GLN A 286 13.85 6.57 2.26
C GLN A 286 12.80 5.45 2.22
N PHE A 287 13.17 4.18 2.44
CA PHE A 287 12.21 3.07 2.53
C PHE A 287 11.26 3.20 3.74
N THR A 288 11.66 3.95 4.76
CA THR A 288 10.86 4.17 5.99
C THR A 288 9.95 5.40 5.93
N THR A 289 10.02 6.20 4.85
CA THR A 289 9.24 7.45 4.73
C THR A 289 7.75 7.24 4.43
N GLY A 290 7.33 6.02 4.14
CA GLY A 290 5.94 5.69 3.87
C GLY A 290 5.75 4.27 3.35
N PRO A 291 4.56 3.93 2.83
CA PRO A 291 4.33 2.65 2.19
C PRO A 291 5.11 2.53 0.88
N CYS A 292 5.50 1.31 0.53
CA CYS A 292 6.06 0.92 -0.76
C CYS A 292 5.25 -0.22 -1.36
N ILE A 293 5.33 -0.45 -2.67
CA ILE A 293 4.71 -1.62 -3.33
C ILE A 293 5.84 -2.54 -3.78
N ALA A 294 5.94 -3.72 -3.19
CA ALA A 294 6.84 -4.76 -3.66
C ALA A 294 6.11 -5.63 -4.68
N MET A 295 6.83 -6.08 -5.71
CA MET A 295 6.34 -6.91 -6.81
C MET A 295 7.34 -8.01 -7.15
N GLU A 296 6.82 -9.21 -7.41
CA GLU A 296 7.57 -10.25 -8.11
C GLU A 296 7.27 -10.11 -9.61
N LEU A 297 8.32 -10.04 -10.42
CA LEU A 297 8.24 -9.98 -11.88
C LEU A 297 8.90 -11.23 -12.46
N VAL A 298 8.16 -11.99 -13.27
CA VAL A 298 8.65 -13.21 -13.94
C VAL A 298 8.87 -12.94 -15.43
N GLY A 299 9.98 -13.46 -15.96
CA GLY A 299 10.30 -13.36 -17.39
C GLY A 299 9.45 -14.31 -18.22
N ARG A 300 8.68 -13.80 -19.19
CA ARG A 300 7.85 -14.64 -20.08
C ARG A 300 8.67 -15.45 -21.08
N ASN A 301 9.82 -14.93 -21.53
CA ASN A 301 10.75 -15.57 -22.48
C ASN A 301 12.22 -15.12 -22.31
N ALA A 302 12.57 -14.49 -21.18
CA ALA A 302 13.90 -13.92 -20.98
C ALA A 302 14.89 -14.96 -20.42
N GLU A 303 16.09 -15.02 -21.00
CA GLU A 303 17.23 -15.79 -20.46
C GLU A 303 17.66 -15.26 -19.08
N SER A 304 17.48 -13.95 -18.82
CA SER A 304 17.69 -13.33 -17.51
C SER A 304 16.70 -12.19 -17.29
N VAL A 305 15.63 -12.46 -16.51
CA VAL A 305 14.63 -11.45 -16.15
C VAL A 305 15.24 -10.26 -15.38
N VAL A 306 16.24 -10.52 -14.53
CA VAL A 306 16.93 -9.50 -13.74
C VAL A 306 17.63 -8.51 -14.67
N ALA A 307 18.44 -8.99 -15.61
CA ALA A 307 19.15 -8.10 -16.54
C ALA A 307 18.18 -7.27 -17.38
N ARG A 308 17.11 -7.89 -17.90
CA ARG A 308 16.08 -7.21 -18.69
C ARG A 308 15.34 -6.14 -17.90
N PHE A 309 14.95 -6.45 -16.67
CA PHE A 309 14.25 -5.48 -15.85
C PHE A 309 15.16 -4.33 -15.40
N ARG A 310 16.46 -4.59 -15.16
CA ARG A 310 17.45 -3.53 -14.90
C ARG A 310 17.62 -2.58 -16.09
N GLU A 311 17.59 -3.09 -17.32
CA GLU A 311 17.60 -2.25 -18.53
C GLU A 311 16.35 -1.35 -18.60
N ASN A 312 15.17 -1.88 -18.24
CA ASN A 312 13.92 -1.13 -18.20
C ASN A 312 13.87 -0.11 -17.06
N ALA A 313 14.36 -0.47 -15.87
CA ALA A 313 14.48 0.41 -14.72
C ALA A 313 15.46 1.56 -15.00
N GLY A 314 16.59 1.26 -15.65
CA GLY A 314 17.62 2.21 -16.02
C GLY A 314 18.72 2.39 -14.95
N PRO A 315 19.73 3.22 -15.25
CA PRO A 315 20.82 3.51 -14.33
C PRO A 315 20.33 3.95 -12.94
N TRP A 316 21.01 3.50 -11.89
CA TRP A 316 20.68 3.85 -10.51
C TRP A 316 20.79 5.37 -10.25
N ASP A 317 21.80 6.02 -10.86
CA ASP A 317 21.93 7.46 -10.87
C ASP A 317 20.92 8.07 -11.84
N VAL A 318 19.96 8.83 -11.31
CA VAL A 318 18.85 9.42 -12.06
C VAL A 318 19.32 10.40 -13.14
N GLU A 319 20.37 11.19 -12.88
CA GLU A 319 20.88 12.15 -13.87
C GLU A 319 21.53 11.39 -15.04
N MET A 320 22.28 10.34 -14.74
CA MET A 320 22.79 9.42 -15.77
C MET A 320 21.66 8.73 -16.53
N ALA A 321 20.59 8.32 -15.85
CA ALA A 321 19.43 7.69 -16.48
C ALA A 321 18.75 8.65 -17.46
N LYS A 322 18.55 9.92 -17.08
CA LYS A 322 17.97 10.96 -17.95
C LYS A 322 18.83 11.22 -19.19
N GLU A 323 20.15 11.32 -19.01
CA GLU A 323 21.09 11.60 -20.11
C GLU A 323 21.21 10.42 -21.08
N LEU A 324 21.40 9.20 -20.57
CA LEU A 324 21.76 8.03 -21.39
C LEU A 324 20.56 7.20 -21.84
N ARG A 325 19.48 7.18 -21.05
CA ARG A 325 18.34 6.26 -21.18
C ARG A 325 17.01 6.94 -20.74
N PRO A 326 16.60 8.05 -21.39
CA PRO A 326 15.48 8.90 -20.93
C PRO A 326 14.11 8.22 -20.84
N HIS A 327 13.94 7.06 -21.47
CA HIS A 327 12.68 6.30 -21.46
C HIS A 327 12.54 5.35 -20.25
N THR A 328 13.63 5.14 -19.49
CA THR A 328 13.65 4.21 -18.35
C THR A 328 12.84 4.75 -17.16
N ILE A 329 12.42 3.85 -16.26
CA ILE A 329 11.58 4.22 -15.10
C ILE A 329 12.30 5.26 -14.22
N ARG A 330 13.57 5.01 -13.89
CA ARG A 330 14.37 5.93 -13.06
C ARG A 330 14.57 7.29 -13.71
N ALA A 331 14.70 7.34 -15.04
CA ALA A 331 14.83 8.60 -15.77
C ALA A 331 13.54 9.42 -15.76
N ARG A 332 12.38 8.77 -15.91
CA ARG A 332 11.07 9.43 -15.99
C ARG A 332 10.55 9.90 -14.63
N TYR A 333 10.72 9.08 -13.59
CA TYR A 333 10.04 9.27 -12.30
C TYR A 333 11.01 9.50 -11.13
N GLY A 334 12.33 9.34 -11.33
CA GLY A 334 13.32 9.57 -10.30
C GLY A 334 13.64 11.05 -10.11
N HIS A 335 13.91 11.43 -8.86
CA HIS A 335 14.35 12.78 -8.47
C HIS A 335 15.85 12.85 -8.26
N ASP A 336 16.41 11.87 -7.54
CA ASP A 336 17.82 11.80 -7.19
C ASP A 336 18.24 10.35 -6.90
N ARG A 337 19.49 10.15 -6.45
CA ARG A 337 20.06 8.82 -6.15
C ARG A 337 19.33 8.03 -5.07
N VAL A 338 18.70 8.71 -4.11
CA VAL A 338 17.96 8.10 -2.99
C VAL A 338 16.48 7.94 -3.36
N ARG A 339 15.89 8.94 -4.02
CA ARG A 339 14.52 8.95 -4.54
C ARG A 339 14.53 8.65 -6.03
N ASN A 340 14.90 7.43 -6.39
CA ASN A 340 15.10 7.01 -7.78
C ASN A 340 13.92 6.19 -8.35
N ALA A 341 12.69 6.45 -7.91
CA ALA A 341 11.45 5.73 -8.26
C ALA A 341 11.35 4.25 -7.83
N VAL A 342 12.30 3.39 -8.24
CA VAL A 342 12.22 1.94 -8.04
C VAL A 342 13.55 1.32 -7.58
N HIS A 343 13.44 0.41 -6.61
CA HIS A 343 14.43 -0.64 -6.37
C HIS A 343 14.19 -1.79 -7.34
N CYS A 344 15.25 -2.41 -7.82
CA CYS A 344 15.19 -3.64 -8.60
C CYS A 344 16.39 -4.52 -8.24
N THR A 345 16.20 -5.84 -8.20
CA THR A 345 17.27 -6.80 -7.98
C THR A 345 18.45 -6.55 -8.93
N ASP A 346 19.69 -6.61 -8.41
CA ASP A 346 20.90 -6.38 -9.22
C ASP A 346 21.59 -7.66 -9.71
N LEU A 347 21.52 -8.75 -8.95
CA LEU A 347 22.16 -10.03 -9.24
C LEU A 347 21.13 -11.11 -9.60
N ALA A 348 21.51 -12.02 -10.50
CA ALA A 348 20.61 -13.06 -10.99
C ALA A 348 20.08 -13.98 -9.89
N ASP A 349 20.90 -14.28 -8.88
CA ASP A 349 20.57 -15.21 -7.80
C ASP A 349 19.73 -14.55 -6.67
N ASP A 350 19.67 -13.21 -6.63
CA ASP A 350 19.02 -12.47 -5.54
C ASP A 350 17.52 -12.29 -5.76
N GLY A 351 17.04 -12.43 -7.00
CA GLY A 351 15.63 -12.13 -7.34
C GLY A 351 14.64 -13.00 -6.58
N MET A 352 15.00 -14.27 -6.37
CA MET A 352 14.24 -15.21 -5.55
C MET A 352 14.29 -14.79 -4.07
N LEU A 353 15.47 -14.50 -3.53
CA LEU A 353 15.68 -14.19 -2.12
C LEU A 353 14.93 -12.91 -1.70
N GLU A 354 15.03 -11.85 -2.52
CA GLU A 354 14.31 -10.60 -2.29
C GLU A 354 12.78 -10.81 -2.36
N SER A 355 12.30 -11.62 -3.31
CA SER A 355 10.88 -11.94 -3.43
C SER A 355 10.38 -12.76 -2.23
N GLU A 356 11.13 -13.77 -1.78
CA GLU A 356 10.82 -14.55 -0.57
C GLU A 356 10.80 -13.67 0.68
N TYR A 357 11.71 -12.70 0.78
CA TYR A 357 11.74 -11.77 1.90
C TYR A 357 10.41 -11.00 2.02
N PHE A 358 9.89 -10.44 0.93
CA PHE A 358 8.60 -9.74 0.96
C PHE A 358 7.41 -10.68 1.11
N PHE A 359 7.29 -11.68 0.24
CA PHE A 359 6.06 -12.44 0.06
C PHE A 359 5.93 -13.66 0.96
N ASP A 360 7.03 -14.10 1.59
CA ASP A 360 6.99 -15.13 2.63
C ASP A 360 7.24 -14.55 4.02
N ILE A 361 8.38 -13.90 4.24
CA ILE A 361 8.81 -13.47 5.58
C ILE A 361 7.96 -12.27 6.05
N LEU A 362 7.95 -11.17 5.29
CA LEU A 362 7.25 -9.95 5.71
C LEU A 362 5.74 -10.10 5.64
N SER A 363 5.18 -10.73 4.60
CA SER A 363 3.73 -10.94 4.49
C SER A 363 3.19 -11.74 5.69
N LYS A 364 3.91 -12.79 6.14
CA LYS A 364 3.55 -13.54 7.36
C LYS A 364 3.69 -12.69 8.64
N ARG A 365 4.71 -11.82 8.74
CA ARG A 365 4.88 -10.89 9.88
C ARG A 365 3.70 -9.92 9.94
N GLN A 366 3.29 -9.33 8.82
CA GLN A 366 2.15 -8.40 8.77
C GLN A 366 0.85 -9.06 9.23
N GLN A 367 0.58 -10.31 8.82
CA GLN A 367 -0.63 -11.05 9.23
C GLN A 367 -0.66 -11.37 10.74
N LYS A 368 0.50 -11.51 11.39
CA LYS A 368 0.58 -11.78 12.84
C LYS A 368 0.33 -10.53 13.68
N VAL A 369 0.69 -9.34 13.20
CA VAL A 369 0.50 -8.08 13.93
C VAL A 369 -0.98 -7.66 13.97
N THR A 370 -1.80 -8.15 13.02
CA THR A 370 -3.23 -7.83 12.93
C THR A 370 -4.13 -8.76 13.77
N LYS A 371 -3.60 -9.90 14.23
CA LYS A 371 -4.27 -10.81 15.18
C LYS A 371 -3.96 -10.42 16.62
#